data_AF-A0A0L7LK42-F1
#
_entry.id   AF-A0A0L7LK42-F1
#
_cell.length_a   1.000
_cell.length_b   1.000
_cell.length_c   1.000
_cell.angle_alpha   90.00
_cell.angle_beta   90.00
_cell.angle_gamma   90.00
#
_symmetry.space_group_name_H-M   'P 1'
#
loop_
_entity.id
_entity.type
_entity.pdbx_description
1 polymer ?
#
loop_
_entity_poly.entity_id
_entity_poly.type
_entity_poly.pdbx_seq_one_letter_code
_entity_poly.pdbx_strand_id
1 'polypeptide(L)'
;MAKVHITNVVVLDNPSPFLNPFQFELTFECIEELKEDLEWKMIYVGSAETEEHDQILDTIYVGPIPEGRHMFVFQAPPPDVTRIPENDALGVTVVLLTCSYRGQEFVRVGYFINNEYSEIEPELRENPPAKPQFDKVVRNILASEPRVTRFKINWAEPDASAPDSGDVNLESAHAPSNDSYAFNADSQISGIEFHGSMNGYGDNSNSIAPMEC
;
A
#
# COMPACT_ATOMS: atom_id res chain seq x y z
N MET A 1 11.22 1.93 21.11
CA MET A 1 11.75 0.67 20.54
C MET A 1 10.56 -0.11 19.99
N ALA A 2 10.71 -0.90 18.92
CA ALA A 2 9.60 -1.75 18.47
C ALA A 2 9.29 -2.80 19.56
N LYS A 3 8.01 -2.99 19.90
CA LYS A 3 7.62 -3.98 20.91
C LYS A 3 7.45 -5.38 20.32
N VAL A 4 7.26 -5.48 18.99
CA VAL A 4 7.06 -6.74 18.27
C VAL A 4 8.12 -6.91 17.18
N HIS A 5 8.69 -8.10 17.09
CA HIS A 5 9.69 -8.48 16.10
C HIS A 5 9.31 -9.78 15.42
N ILE A 6 9.18 -9.76 14.09
CA ILE A 6 9.06 -10.98 13.30
C ILE A 6 10.41 -11.70 13.32
N THR A 7 10.41 -12.95 13.78
CA THR A 7 11.61 -13.79 13.91
C THR A 7 11.74 -14.80 12.77
N ASN A 8 10.61 -15.31 12.27
CA ASN A 8 10.59 -16.25 11.15
C ASN A 8 9.27 -16.15 10.38
N VAL A 9 9.34 -16.42 9.07
CA VAL A 9 8.18 -16.58 8.20
C VAL A 9 8.45 -17.77 7.28
N VAL A 10 7.66 -18.83 7.42
CA VAL A 10 7.78 -20.02 6.59
C VAL A 10 6.65 -20.04 5.58
N VAL A 11 6.99 -20.15 4.30
CA VAL A 11 6.01 -20.36 3.23
C VAL A 11 5.65 -21.84 3.18
N LEU A 12 4.37 -22.16 3.33
CA LEU A 12 3.84 -23.52 3.26
C LEU A 12 3.19 -23.75 1.89
N ASP A 13 3.02 -25.02 1.50
CA ASP A 13 2.38 -25.44 0.23
C ASP A 13 2.92 -24.67 -1.01
N ASN A 14 4.23 -24.77 -1.23
CA ASN A 14 4.93 -24.04 -2.28
C ASN A 14 5.97 -24.91 -3.01
N PRO A 15 5.99 -24.94 -4.36
CA PRO A 15 5.03 -24.30 -5.28
C PRO A 15 3.65 -24.97 -5.22
N SER A 16 2.60 -24.25 -5.62
CA SER A 16 1.22 -24.78 -5.64
C SER A 16 0.38 -24.21 -6.78
N PRO A 17 -0.74 -24.85 -7.16
CA PRO A 17 -1.69 -24.28 -8.11
C PRO A 17 -2.09 -22.84 -7.73
N PHE A 18 -2.26 -21.97 -8.72
CA PHE A 18 -2.56 -20.55 -8.48
C PHE A 18 -3.80 -20.34 -7.59
N LEU A 19 -4.82 -21.16 -7.80
CA LEU A 19 -6.10 -21.11 -7.09
C LEU A 19 -6.06 -21.78 -5.70
N ASN A 20 -4.90 -22.31 -5.27
CA ASN A 20 -4.75 -22.77 -3.90
C ASN A 20 -4.60 -21.57 -2.93
N PRO A 21 -5.11 -21.72 -1.69
CA PRO A 21 -4.87 -20.76 -0.62
C PRO A 21 -3.38 -20.49 -0.41
N PHE A 22 -3.06 -19.26 -0.02
CA PHE A 22 -1.75 -18.93 0.52
C PHE A 22 -1.67 -19.40 1.97
N GLN A 23 -0.50 -19.89 2.39
CA GLN A 23 -0.26 -20.36 3.75
C GLN A 23 1.13 -19.91 4.23
N PHE A 24 1.17 -19.12 5.30
CA PHE A 24 2.40 -18.67 5.94
C PHE A 24 2.38 -19.03 7.42
N GLU A 25 3.41 -19.72 7.91
CA GLU A 25 3.63 -19.86 9.34
C GLU A 25 4.46 -18.66 9.83
N LEU A 26 3.85 -17.82 10.66
CA LEU A 26 4.46 -16.63 11.22
C LEU A 26 4.94 -16.90 12.63
N THR A 27 6.20 -16.57 12.91
CA THR A 27 6.75 -16.54 14.26
C THR A 27 7.21 -15.13 14.61
N PHE A 28 6.72 -14.59 15.72
CA PHE A 28 7.13 -13.28 16.22
C PHE A 28 7.40 -13.30 17.73
N GLU A 29 8.18 -12.33 18.19
CA GLU A 29 8.49 -12.11 19.58
C GLU A 29 7.93 -10.77 20.02
N CYS A 30 7.20 -10.78 21.13
CA CYS A 30 6.66 -9.60 21.79
C CYS A 30 7.49 -9.34 23.06
N ILE A 31 8.11 -8.16 23.14
CA ILE A 31 9.00 -7.78 24.25
C ILE A 31 8.20 -7.30 25.47
N GLU A 32 6.99 -6.80 25.25
CA GLU A 32 6.12 -6.26 26.29
C GLU A 32 4.68 -6.46 25.87
N GLU A 33 3.81 -6.81 26.82
CA GLU A 33 2.39 -7.05 26.56
C GLU A 33 1.73 -5.91 25.76
N LEU A 34 0.99 -6.28 24.71
CA LEU A 34 0.14 -5.36 23.96
C LEU A 34 -1.33 -5.54 24.36
N LYS A 35 -1.97 -4.42 24.67
CA LYS A 35 -3.38 -4.36 25.10
C LYS A 35 -4.37 -4.46 23.93
N GLU A 36 -3.96 -4.00 22.77
CA GLU A 36 -4.76 -4.03 21.54
C GLU A 36 -4.22 -5.08 20.56
N ASP A 37 -5.05 -5.40 19.57
CA ASP A 37 -4.75 -6.41 18.59
C ASP A 37 -3.70 -5.93 17.59
N LEU A 38 -2.86 -6.87 17.15
CA LEU A 38 -2.10 -6.74 15.92
C LEU A 38 -3.02 -7.03 14.74
N GLU A 39 -3.10 -6.10 13.79
CA GLU A 39 -3.77 -6.30 12.51
C GLU A 39 -2.76 -6.86 11.50
N TRP A 40 -2.99 -8.06 11.01
CA TRP A 40 -2.21 -8.67 9.94
C TRP A 40 -3.03 -8.68 8.66
N LYS A 41 -2.43 -8.24 7.55
CA LYS A 41 -3.03 -8.34 6.21
C LYS A 41 -2.13 -9.11 5.27
N MET A 42 -2.74 -9.94 4.45
CA MET A 42 -2.11 -10.56 3.30
C MET A 42 -2.59 -9.86 2.04
N ILE A 43 -1.67 -9.29 1.27
CA ILE A 43 -1.99 -8.45 0.12
C ILE A 43 -1.29 -9.03 -1.11
N TYR A 44 -2.05 -9.33 -2.15
CA TYR A 44 -1.53 -9.72 -3.45
C TYR A 44 -1.43 -8.50 -4.36
N VAL A 45 -0.27 -8.28 -4.96
CA VAL A 45 -0.06 -7.18 -5.91
C VAL A 45 -0.59 -7.62 -7.27
N GLY A 46 -1.67 -6.99 -7.72
CA GLY A 46 -2.35 -7.38 -8.96
C GLY A 46 -1.67 -6.85 -10.22
N SER A 47 -0.92 -5.76 -10.11
CA SER A 47 -0.14 -5.16 -11.19
C SER A 47 1.07 -4.45 -10.61
N ALA A 48 2.21 -4.50 -11.30
CA ALA A 48 3.40 -3.76 -10.88
C ALA A 48 3.28 -2.25 -11.13
N GLU A 49 2.33 -1.81 -11.96
CA GLU A 49 2.20 -0.42 -12.40
C GLU A 49 1.33 0.42 -11.46
N THR A 50 0.38 -0.19 -10.75
CA THR A 50 -0.58 0.52 -9.90
C THR A 50 -1.09 -0.33 -8.75
N GLU A 51 -1.28 0.30 -7.58
CA GLU A 51 -1.86 -0.31 -6.39
C GLU A 51 -3.38 -0.52 -6.50
N GLU A 52 -4.04 0.01 -7.54
CA GLU A 52 -5.50 -0.16 -7.75
C GLU A 52 -5.92 -1.62 -7.93
N HIS A 53 -4.99 -2.45 -8.42
CA HIS A 53 -5.19 -3.89 -8.59
C HIS A 53 -4.80 -4.71 -7.36
N ASP A 54 -4.28 -4.09 -6.30
CA ASP A 54 -3.93 -4.79 -5.08
C ASP A 54 -5.17 -5.39 -4.42
N GLN A 55 -4.99 -6.60 -3.89
CA GLN A 55 -6.07 -7.37 -3.30
C GLN A 55 -5.66 -7.76 -1.89
N ILE A 56 -6.37 -7.24 -0.89
CA ILE A 56 -6.32 -7.77 0.47
C ILE A 56 -7.00 -9.14 0.42
N LEU A 57 -6.22 -10.20 0.51
CA LEU A 57 -6.70 -11.58 0.47
C LEU A 57 -7.38 -11.95 1.78
N ASP A 58 -6.80 -11.53 2.90
CA ASP A 58 -7.40 -11.68 4.22
C ASP A 58 -6.83 -10.67 5.22
N THR A 59 -7.59 -10.40 6.27
CA THR A 59 -7.20 -9.58 7.42
C THR A 59 -7.56 -10.31 8.71
N ILE A 60 -6.57 -10.51 9.58
CA ILE A 60 -6.78 -11.12 10.90
C ILE A 60 -6.32 -10.18 12.00
N TYR A 61 -6.97 -10.32 13.15
CA TYR A 61 -6.62 -9.61 14.37
C TYR A 61 -6.11 -10.62 15.39
N VAL A 62 -4.94 -10.35 15.97
CA VAL A 62 -4.32 -11.21 16.97
C VAL A 62 -4.11 -10.39 18.23
N GLY A 63 -4.86 -10.68 19.29
CA GLY A 63 -4.69 -10.05 20.58
C GLY A 63 -5.67 -10.55 21.66
N PRO A 64 -5.47 -10.13 22.92
CA PRO A 64 -4.31 -9.38 23.42
C PRO A 64 -3.02 -10.20 23.30
N ILE A 65 -1.85 -9.55 23.17
CA ILE A 65 -0.56 -10.22 22.94
C ILE A 65 0.29 -10.19 24.21
N PRO A 66 0.47 -11.32 24.91
CA PRO A 66 1.41 -11.42 26.02
C PRO A 66 2.86 -11.24 25.58
N GLU A 67 3.74 -10.90 26.52
CA GLU A 67 5.19 -11.00 26.32
C GLU A 67 5.59 -12.44 25.97
N GLY A 68 6.54 -12.59 25.06
CA GLY A 68 7.13 -13.87 24.67
C GLY A 68 7.03 -14.15 23.18
N ARG A 69 7.30 -15.41 22.83
CA ARG A 69 7.34 -15.90 21.45
C ARG A 69 6.00 -16.52 21.07
N HIS A 70 5.46 -16.09 19.94
CA HIS A 70 4.18 -16.52 19.39
C HIS A 70 4.37 -17.09 17.99
N MET A 71 3.51 -18.05 17.64
CA MET A 71 3.51 -18.69 16.33
C MET A 71 2.08 -19.02 15.92
N PHE A 72 1.75 -18.74 14.67
CA PHE A 72 0.46 -19.13 14.09
C PHE A 72 0.57 -19.30 12.57
N VAL A 73 -0.40 -19.99 11.98
CA VAL A 73 -0.53 -20.13 10.51
C VAL A 73 -1.53 -19.08 10.02
N PHE A 74 -1.08 -18.20 9.13
CA PHE A 74 -1.91 -17.27 8.40
C PHE A 74 -2.24 -17.85 7.01
N GLN A 75 -3.51 -18.21 6.82
CA GLN A 75 -4.01 -18.74 5.56
C GLN A 75 -5.01 -17.76 4.95
N ALA A 76 -4.92 -17.53 3.63
CA ALA A 76 -5.83 -16.66 2.90
C ALA A 76 -6.26 -17.30 1.56
N PRO A 77 -7.46 -17.00 1.04
CA PRO A 77 -7.88 -17.45 -0.28
C PRO A 77 -6.96 -16.90 -1.40
N PRO A 78 -6.96 -17.50 -2.61
CA PRO A 78 -6.28 -16.90 -3.76
C PRO A 78 -6.90 -15.54 -4.14
N PRO A 79 -6.19 -14.68 -4.90
CA PRO A 79 -6.75 -13.44 -5.43
C PRO A 79 -7.91 -13.70 -6.39
N ASP A 80 -8.78 -12.71 -6.54
CA ASP A 80 -9.80 -12.69 -7.58
C ASP A 80 -9.14 -12.43 -8.95
N VAL A 81 -9.14 -13.47 -9.78
CA VAL A 81 -8.55 -13.46 -11.12
C VAL A 81 -9.17 -12.43 -12.05
N THR A 82 -10.41 -12.00 -11.82
CA THR A 82 -11.10 -11.03 -12.67
C THR A 82 -10.60 -9.60 -12.46
N ARG A 83 -9.89 -9.36 -11.36
CA ARG A 83 -9.29 -8.06 -11.01
C ARG A 83 -7.82 -7.94 -11.41
N ILE A 84 -7.22 -9.01 -11.95
CA ILE A 84 -5.83 -9.04 -12.40
C ILE A 84 -5.79 -8.69 -13.89
N PRO A 85 -5.01 -7.68 -14.31
CA PRO A 85 -4.81 -7.39 -15.72
C PRO A 85 -4.24 -8.60 -16.47
N GLU A 86 -4.70 -8.85 -17.70
CA GLU A 86 -4.27 -10.03 -18.48
C GLU A 86 -2.74 -10.06 -18.70
N ASN A 87 -2.11 -8.89 -18.83
CA ASN A 87 -0.66 -8.75 -19.01
C ASN A 87 0.16 -9.04 -17.74
N ASP A 88 -0.47 -8.94 -16.56
CA ASP A 88 0.17 -9.15 -15.24
C ASP A 88 -0.16 -10.54 -14.65
N ALA A 89 -0.99 -11.33 -15.33
CA ALA A 89 -1.45 -12.63 -14.84
C ALA A 89 -0.31 -13.68 -14.76
N LEU A 90 0.68 -13.58 -15.65
CA LEU A 90 1.83 -14.47 -15.74
C LEU A 90 3.14 -13.71 -15.46
N GLY A 91 4.16 -14.44 -15.02
CA GLY A 91 5.44 -13.88 -14.65
C GLY A 91 5.50 -13.45 -13.19
N VAL A 92 6.31 -12.43 -12.91
CA VAL A 92 6.68 -12.07 -11.55
C VAL A 92 5.73 -11.03 -10.97
N THR A 93 5.22 -11.31 -9.77
CA THR A 93 4.48 -10.36 -8.93
C THR A 93 4.91 -10.50 -7.45
N VAL A 94 4.19 -9.90 -6.51
CA VAL A 94 4.52 -9.86 -5.09
C VAL A 94 3.31 -10.19 -4.22
N VAL A 95 3.54 -10.90 -3.12
CA VAL A 95 2.62 -10.94 -1.96
C VAL A 95 3.27 -10.24 -0.77
N LEU A 96 2.50 -9.44 -0.07
CA LEU A 96 2.90 -8.66 1.10
C LEU A 96 2.16 -9.17 2.33
N LEU A 97 2.91 -9.36 3.42
CA LEU A 97 2.38 -9.53 4.77
C LEU A 97 2.67 -8.25 5.54
N THR A 98 1.63 -7.48 5.86
CA THR A 98 1.76 -6.26 6.67
C THR A 98 1.26 -6.54 8.08
N CYS A 99 1.96 -5.99 9.08
CA CYS A 99 1.48 -5.98 10.45
C CYS A 99 1.40 -4.55 10.97
N SER A 100 0.25 -4.22 11.55
CA SER A 100 -0.08 -2.91 12.10
C SER A 100 -0.48 -3.04 13.56
N TYR A 101 -0.16 -2.02 14.35
CA TYR A 101 -0.66 -1.85 15.70
C TYR A 101 -1.31 -0.47 15.77
N ARG A 102 -2.56 -0.38 16.27
CA ARG A 102 -3.33 0.87 16.31
C ARG A 102 -3.41 1.60 14.96
N GLY A 103 -3.63 0.82 13.88
CA GLY A 103 -3.69 1.34 12.52
C GLY A 103 -2.36 1.85 11.95
N GLN A 104 -1.24 1.74 12.68
CA GLN A 104 0.09 2.11 12.21
C GLN A 104 0.86 0.86 11.79
N GLU A 105 1.16 0.73 10.50
CA GLU A 105 2.00 -0.33 9.97
C GLU A 105 3.44 -0.18 10.50
N PHE A 106 3.99 -1.24 11.11
CA PHE A 106 5.37 -1.23 11.62
C PHE A 106 6.28 -2.24 10.90
N VAL A 107 5.72 -3.21 10.19
CA VAL A 107 6.50 -4.16 9.41
C VAL A 107 5.73 -4.65 8.19
N ARG A 108 6.48 -4.82 7.09
CA ARG A 108 6.04 -5.38 5.83
C ARG A 108 7.03 -6.44 5.38
N VAL A 109 6.56 -7.64 5.09
CA VAL A 109 7.36 -8.73 4.52
C VAL A 109 6.82 -9.04 3.13
N GLY A 110 7.61 -8.76 2.10
CA GLY A 110 7.26 -9.05 0.71
C GLY A 110 7.99 -10.28 0.18
N TYR A 111 7.27 -11.09 -0.60
CA TYR A 111 7.83 -12.21 -1.35
C TYR A 111 7.55 -12.04 -2.83
N PHE A 112 8.57 -12.27 -3.66
CA PHE A 112 8.35 -12.43 -5.09
C PHE A 112 7.60 -13.74 -5.36
N ILE A 113 6.68 -13.68 -6.30
CA ILE A 113 5.90 -14.78 -6.81
C ILE A 113 6.18 -14.89 -8.29
N ASN A 114 6.44 -16.10 -8.77
CA ASN A 114 6.46 -16.38 -10.20
C ASN A 114 5.24 -17.25 -10.56
N ASN A 115 4.40 -16.75 -11.46
CA ASN A 115 3.22 -17.43 -11.98
C ASN A 115 3.51 -17.94 -13.39
N GLU A 116 3.54 -19.25 -13.58
CA GLU A 116 3.81 -19.86 -14.89
C GLU A 116 2.79 -20.97 -15.17
N TYR A 117 2.53 -21.25 -16.45
CA TYR A 117 1.80 -22.47 -16.81
C TYR A 117 2.55 -23.71 -16.34
N SER A 118 1.79 -24.70 -15.87
CA SER A 118 2.33 -25.96 -15.39
C SER A 118 3.21 -26.65 -16.44
N GLU A 119 4.22 -27.39 -15.99
CA GLU A 119 5.11 -28.15 -16.89
C GLU A 119 4.40 -29.27 -17.67
N ILE A 120 3.19 -29.63 -17.24
CA ILE A 120 2.35 -30.65 -17.88
C ILE A 120 1.75 -30.12 -19.20
N GLU A 121 1.73 -28.81 -19.39
CA GLU A 121 1.16 -28.15 -20.58
C GLU A 121 2.20 -27.27 -21.29
N PRO A 122 3.26 -27.87 -21.89
CA PRO A 122 4.37 -27.12 -22.50
C PRO A 122 3.91 -26.22 -23.65
N GLU A 123 2.85 -26.61 -24.37
CA GLU A 123 2.28 -25.84 -25.47
C GLU A 123 1.79 -24.45 -25.04
N LEU A 124 1.27 -24.31 -23.81
CA LEU A 124 0.80 -23.02 -23.28
C LEU A 124 1.95 -22.09 -22.89
N ARG A 125 3.14 -22.64 -22.62
CA ARG A 125 4.34 -21.84 -22.37
C ARG A 125 4.93 -21.29 -23.67
N GLU A 126 4.95 -22.11 -24.71
CA GLU A 126 5.47 -21.71 -26.03
C GLU A 126 4.50 -20.79 -26.76
N ASN A 127 3.20 -21.05 -26.64
CA ASN A 127 2.14 -20.29 -27.31
C ASN A 127 1.05 -19.91 -26.29
N PRO A 128 1.30 -18.90 -25.44
CA PRO A 128 0.33 -18.50 -24.42
C PRO A 128 -0.97 -18.02 -25.06
N PRO A 129 -2.14 -18.45 -24.57
CA PRO A 129 -3.42 -17.97 -25.05
C PRO A 129 -3.58 -16.48 -24.71
N ALA A 130 -4.38 -15.76 -25.50
CA ALA A 130 -4.66 -14.35 -25.26
C ALA A 130 -5.30 -14.10 -23.88
N LYS A 131 -6.14 -15.04 -23.42
CA LYS A 131 -6.73 -15.00 -22.07
C LYS A 131 -6.03 -16.00 -21.16
N PRO A 132 -5.49 -15.56 -20.01
CA PRO A 132 -4.86 -16.45 -19.04
C PRO A 132 -5.81 -17.54 -18.52
N GLN A 133 -5.30 -18.78 -18.41
CA GLN A 133 -6.04 -19.92 -17.86
C GLN A 133 -5.51 -20.26 -16.46
N PHE A 134 -6.02 -19.57 -15.43
CA PHE A 134 -5.50 -19.66 -14.05
C PHE A 134 -5.61 -21.05 -13.41
N ASP A 135 -6.52 -21.91 -13.89
CA ASP A 135 -6.64 -23.32 -13.47
C ASP A 135 -5.39 -24.15 -13.81
N LYS A 136 -4.56 -23.66 -14.73
CA LYS A 136 -3.35 -24.30 -15.23
C LYS A 136 -2.06 -23.58 -14.84
N VAL A 137 -2.20 -22.50 -14.07
CA VAL A 137 -1.07 -21.72 -13.56
C VAL A 137 -0.61 -22.32 -12.24
N VAL A 138 0.70 -22.48 -12.12
CA VAL A 138 1.39 -22.81 -10.88
C VAL A 138 2.07 -21.55 -10.36
N ARG A 139 1.85 -21.29 -9.07
CA ARG A 139 2.46 -20.19 -8.32
C ARG A 139 3.67 -20.71 -7.57
N ASN A 140 4.80 -20.05 -7.74
CA ASN A 140 6.01 -20.29 -6.95
C ASN A 140 6.44 -19.03 -6.20
N ILE A 141 6.36 -19.07 -4.87
CA ILE A 141 6.80 -18.01 -3.98
C ILE A 141 8.30 -18.19 -3.70
N LEU A 142 9.11 -17.16 -3.94
CA LEU A 142 10.55 -17.16 -3.67
C LEU A 142 10.80 -17.01 -2.15
N ALA A 143 10.57 -18.09 -1.41
CA ALA A 143 10.62 -18.13 0.05
C ALA A 143 12.02 -17.80 0.63
N SER A 144 13.09 -18.00 -0.15
CA SER A 144 14.47 -17.80 0.29
C SER A 144 14.92 -16.34 0.37
N GLU A 145 14.22 -15.42 -0.32
CA GLU A 145 14.62 -14.00 -0.40
C GLU A 145 13.49 -13.04 -0.01
N PRO A 146 13.00 -13.08 1.24
CA PRO A 146 12.01 -12.12 1.71
C PRO A 146 12.57 -10.69 1.73
N ARG A 147 11.73 -9.72 1.37
CA ARG A 147 12.03 -8.29 1.49
C ARG A 147 11.32 -7.74 2.72
N VAL A 148 12.08 -7.41 3.76
CA VAL A 148 11.55 -6.91 5.02
C VAL A 148 11.76 -5.40 5.12
N THR A 149 10.66 -4.65 5.24
CA THR A 149 10.66 -3.21 5.52
C THR A 149 10.09 -2.99 6.91
N ARG A 150 10.71 -2.09 7.68
CA ARG A 150 10.30 -1.77 9.06
C ARG A 150 10.04 -0.28 9.19
N PHE A 151 8.96 0.07 9.86
CA PHE A 151 8.55 1.45 10.11
C PHE A 151 8.53 1.72 11.60
N LYS A 152 8.86 2.96 11.98
CA LYS A 152 8.75 3.40 13.37
C LYS A 152 7.32 3.87 13.62
N ILE A 153 6.70 3.35 14.67
CA ILE A 153 5.34 3.71 15.08
C ILE A 153 5.32 4.14 16.55
N ASN A 154 4.22 4.78 16.96
CA ASN A 154 3.97 5.05 18.37
C ASN A 154 3.31 3.82 19.05
N TRP A 155 4.00 3.27 20.05
CA TRP A 155 3.54 2.10 20.84
C TRP A 155 2.89 2.49 22.16
N ALA A 156 3.06 3.73 22.62
CA ALA A 156 2.46 4.22 23.85
C ALA A 156 0.95 4.39 23.67
N GLU A 157 0.19 4.28 24.75
CA GLU A 157 -1.21 4.72 24.74
C GLU A 157 -1.25 6.21 24.34
N PRO A 158 -2.23 6.62 23.52
CA PRO A 158 -2.50 8.03 23.38
C PRO A 158 -2.83 8.52 24.79
N ASP A 159 -1.96 9.34 25.39
CA ASP A 159 -2.18 9.87 26.73
C ASP A 159 -3.58 10.48 26.77
N ALA A 160 -4.47 9.92 27.59
CA ALA A 160 -5.79 10.49 27.85
C ALA A 160 -5.70 11.79 28.70
N SER A 161 -4.52 12.41 28.78
CA SER A 161 -4.24 13.58 29.59
C SER A 161 -3.05 14.37 29.04
N ALA A 162 -3.27 15.09 27.94
CA ALA A 162 -2.63 16.39 27.78
C ALA A 162 -3.70 17.47 28.04
N PRO A 163 -3.78 18.08 29.23
CA PRO A 163 -4.48 19.34 29.36
C PRO A 163 -3.65 20.39 28.62
N ASP A 164 -4.23 20.96 27.57
CA ASP A 164 -3.79 22.25 27.04
C ASP A 164 -3.83 23.26 28.19
N SER A 165 -2.67 23.56 28.74
CA SER A 165 -2.46 24.47 29.86
C SER A 165 -1.01 24.90 29.82
N GLY A 166 -0.63 26.17 29.82
CA GLY A 166 -1.26 27.48 29.68
C GLY A 166 -0.09 28.39 29.24
N ASP A 167 -0.11 29.70 29.24
CA ASP A 167 -1.03 30.67 29.76
C ASP A 167 -0.55 32.02 29.21
N VAL A 168 -1.48 32.95 29.14
CA VAL A 168 -1.27 34.36 28.85
C VAL A 168 -0.21 34.99 29.76
N ASN A 169 0.61 35.89 29.21
CA ASN A 169 1.20 36.96 30.03
C ASN A 169 0.91 38.32 29.39
N LEU A 170 0.01 39.04 30.06
CA LEU A 170 -0.31 40.45 29.87
C LEU A 170 0.71 41.25 30.66
N GLU A 171 1.40 42.22 30.04
CA GLU A 171 1.91 43.37 30.81
C GLU A 171 1.78 44.67 30.00
N SER A 172 1.40 45.69 30.74
CA SER A 172 0.66 46.90 30.42
C SER A 172 1.47 48.07 29.83
N ALA A 173 0.82 48.94 29.04
CA ALA A 173 0.89 50.39 29.24
C ALA A 173 -0.26 51.17 28.56
N HIS A 174 -0.72 52.18 29.28
CA HIS A 174 -1.80 53.18 29.13
C HIS A 174 -2.26 53.71 27.75
N ALA A 175 -3.57 54.02 27.73
CA ALA A 175 -4.36 54.87 26.82
C ALA A 175 -4.04 56.39 26.99
N PRO A 176 -4.70 57.40 26.35
CA PRO A 176 -5.90 57.41 25.45
C PRO A 176 -5.67 58.22 24.14
N SER A 177 -6.56 58.42 23.17
CA SER A 177 -7.91 59.05 23.20
C SER A 177 -8.44 59.13 21.75
N ASN A 178 -9.78 59.14 21.56
CA ASN A 178 -10.57 59.77 20.47
C ASN A 178 -10.22 59.45 19.00
N ASP A 179 -11.14 59.21 18.06
CA ASP A 179 -12.45 59.81 17.85
C ASP A 179 -13.28 58.92 16.88
N SER A 180 -14.59 59.03 17.03
CA SER A 180 -15.67 58.89 16.04
C SER A 180 -15.35 58.48 14.59
N TYR A 181 -16.09 57.52 14.03
CA TYR A 181 -17.25 57.76 13.14
C TYR A 181 -17.71 56.41 12.56
N ALA A 182 -19.02 56.15 12.68
CA ALA A 182 -19.72 55.12 11.97
C ALA A 182 -19.89 55.51 10.49
N PHE A 183 -19.78 54.56 9.57
CA PHE A 183 -20.65 54.52 8.39
C PHE A 183 -20.65 53.12 7.75
N ASN A 184 -21.84 52.52 7.69
CA ASN A 184 -22.16 51.38 6.82
C ASN A 184 -22.27 51.87 5.37
N ALA A 185 -21.81 51.05 4.41
CA ALA A 185 -22.42 51.00 3.09
C ALA A 185 -22.07 49.68 2.40
N ASP A 186 -23.08 48.81 2.29
CA ASP A 186 -23.24 47.90 1.16
C ASP A 186 -23.10 48.64 -0.16
N SER A 187 -22.40 48.06 -1.13
CA SER A 187 -22.94 47.86 -2.48
C SER A 187 -22.00 47.05 -3.37
N GLN A 188 -22.59 46.02 -3.95
CA GLN A 188 -22.22 45.25 -5.13
C GLN A 188 -21.53 46.06 -6.24
N ILE A 189 -20.64 45.41 -7.00
CA ILE A 189 -20.48 45.59 -8.46
C ILE A 189 -19.98 44.26 -9.08
N SER A 190 -20.72 43.84 -10.10
CA SER A 190 -20.44 42.89 -11.20
C SER A 190 -19.01 42.96 -11.76
N GLY A 191 -18.33 41.87 -12.10
CA GLY A 191 -18.56 41.07 -13.32
C GLY A 191 -17.75 41.64 -14.50
N ILE A 192 -16.84 40.85 -15.09
CA ILE A 192 -16.37 40.93 -16.49
C ILE A 192 -15.64 39.61 -16.83
N GLU A 193 -16.14 38.93 -17.86
CA GLU A 193 -15.50 37.85 -18.62
C GLU A 193 -14.44 38.44 -19.55
N PHE A 194 -13.39 37.68 -19.89
CA PHE A 194 -12.56 37.99 -21.05
C PHE A 194 -12.41 36.76 -21.96
N HIS A 195 -12.92 36.92 -23.18
CA HIS A 195 -12.87 35.96 -24.28
C HIS A 195 -11.97 36.50 -25.38
N GLY A 196 -11.21 35.62 -26.03
CA GLY A 196 -10.65 35.76 -27.38
C GLY A 196 -9.21 36.32 -27.46
N SER A 197 -8.42 36.07 -28.50
CA SER A 197 -8.45 35.12 -29.62
C SER A 197 -7.12 35.24 -30.38
N MET A 198 -6.67 34.14 -30.98
CA MET A 198 -5.82 33.93 -32.18
C MET A 198 -4.91 35.03 -32.77
N ASN A 199 -3.67 34.61 -33.09
CA ASN A 199 -2.97 34.66 -34.40
C ASN A 199 -1.56 34.04 -34.18
N GLY A 200 -0.89 33.26 -35.03
CA GLY A 200 -1.08 32.81 -36.41
C GLY A 200 0.30 32.51 -37.03
N TYR A 201 0.41 31.38 -37.75
CA TYR A 201 1.34 31.03 -38.84
C TYR A 201 2.85 30.74 -38.64
N GLY A 202 3.28 29.63 -39.27
CA GLY A 202 4.66 29.37 -39.69
C GLY A 202 4.95 27.92 -40.13
N ASP A 203 4.49 27.53 -41.32
CA ASP A 203 4.90 26.31 -42.05
C ASP A 203 6.39 26.31 -42.41
N ASN A 204 7.03 25.13 -42.44
CA ASN A 204 7.92 24.75 -43.55
C ASN A 204 8.30 23.26 -43.55
N SER A 205 7.96 22.60 -44.65
CA SER A 205 8.26 21.23 -45.05
C SER A 205 9.53 21.15 -45.93
N ASN A 206 10.36 20.11 -45.75
CA ASN A 206 11.12 19.39 -46.80
C ASN A 206 11.83 18.17 -46.17
N SER A 207 11.53 16.90 -46.52
CA SER A 207 11.81 16.13 -47.75
C SER A 207 13.15 15.36 -47.75
N ILE A 208 13.04 14.01 -47.66
CA ILE A 208 13.75 12.95 -48.43
C ILE A 208 15.21 12.51 -48.03
N ALA A 209 15.28 11.28 -47.48
CA ALA A 209 16.17 10.08 -47.53
C ALA A 209 17.52 10.06 -48.35
N PRO A 210 18.24 8.89 -48.45
CA PRO A 210 18.94 7.99 -47.48
C PRO A 210 20.44 7.75 -47.85
N MET A 211 21.25 7.03 -47.04
CA MET A 211 22.31 6.05 -47.49
C MET A 211 23.23 5.52 -46.37
N GLU A 212 23.74 4.32 -46.64
CA GLU A 212 24.48 3.35 -45.84
C GLU A 212 25.94 3.72 -45.48
N CYS A 213 26.46 3.05 -44.44
CA CYS A 213 27.65 2.19 -44.46
C CYS A 213 27.59 1.22 -43.27
#